data_AF-I1Q245-F1
#
_entry.id   AF-I1Q245-F1
#
_cell.length_a   1.000
_cell.length_b   1.000
_cell.length_c   1.000
_cell.angle_alpha   90.00
_cell.angle_beta   90.00
_cell.angle_gamma   90.00
#
_symmetry.space_group_name_H-M   'P 1'
#
loop_
_entity.id
_entity.type
_entity.pdbx_description
1 polymer ?
#
loop_
_entity_poly.entity_id
_entity_poly.type
_entity_poly.pdbx_seq_one_letter_code
_entity_poly.pdbx_strand_id
1 'polypeptide(L)'
;MNFRIKILIAYLALVVLLVRLCWCRFIRVTSDQALEHIIPERLALVRNRAYPEGSIAEGYIAEECLTYCSRFLEGSTRFTRAPRNPEPSDNIKDIYMFETASEPIGKAITIGRFDNQLLVQAHRYVLRHCDELEDFRKEFLDEEKRKLPHTTNLTQSDVDRLINRSFADWLEQKVLQNGGVDIDEKTRALAAKPNKTVVCYSGYIMNGFRFHTMMREAGRSTQNSGVVNIADDGVNYYGRLSDIVELSYRKYKVVLFRCDWYDVHHKAGIKKDEFDFTLVNFSRKIHSGDKLDHDPFVFSSQVEQVFYAEDAKAKGWHVVTRFKPRDIFDMGVEQQSNETE
;
A
#
# COMPACT_ATOMS: atom_id res chain seq x y z
N MET A 1 9.99 20.19 44.07
CA MET A 1 10.35 19.51 42.80
C MET A 1 9.28 18.48 42.51
N ASN A 2 8.45 18.73 41.49
CA ASN A 2 7.13 18.11 41.30
C ASN A 2 7.19 16.59 41.09
N PHE A 3 6.26 15.86 41.71
CA PHE A 3 6.08 14.41 41.62
C PHE A 3 6.03 13.90 40.16
N ARG A 4 5.50 14.73 39.24
CA ARG A 4 5.47 14.49 37.79
C ARG A 4 6.86 14.42 37.13
N ILE A 5 7.84 15.17 37.63
CA ILE A 5 9.22 15.15 37.10
C ILE A 5 9.92 13.85 37.48
N LYS A 6 9.64 13.32 38.69
CA LYS A 6 10.21 12.05 39.14
C LYS A 6 9.67 10.86 38.33
N ILE A 7 8.39 10.90 37.94
CA ILE A 7 7.76 9.88 37.08
C ILE A 7 8.36 9.92 35.67
N LEU A 8 8.57 11.12 35.10
CA LEU A 8 9.19 11.27 33.79
C LEU A 8 10.63 10.74 33.74
N ILE A 9 11.41 10.99 34.80
CA ILE A 9 12.78 10.48 34.94
C ILE A 9 12.79 8.95 35.08
N ALA A 10 11.85 8.39 35.85
CA ALA A 10 11.72 6.94 36.01
C ALA A 10 11.30 6.24 34.70
N TYR A 11 10.40 6.85 33.93
CA TYR A 11 9.96 6.35 32.63
C TYR A 11 11.10 6.38 31.59
N LEU A 12 11.85 7.49 31.52
CA LEU A 12 13.04 7.60 30.68
C LEU A 12 14.12 6.57 31.07
N ALA A 13 14.33 6.32 32.37
CA ALA A 13 15.27 5.31 32.84
C ALA A 13 14.85 3.88 32.47
N LEU A 14 13.54 3.58 32.50
CA LEU A 14 12.99 2.28 32.12
C LEU A 14 13.12 2.02 30.60
N VAL A 15 12.87 3.04 29.78
CA VAL A 15 13.05 3.01 28.32
C VAL A 15 14.53 2.79 27.97
N VAL A 16 15.45 3.47 28.66
CA VAL A 16 16.91 3.26 28.49
C VAL A 16 17.33 1.82 28.82
N LEU A 17 16.73 1.21 29.83
CA LEU A 17 17.01 -0.18 30.23
C LEU A 17 16.44 -1.20 29.24
N LEU A 18 15.23 -0.98 28.73
CA LEU A 18 14.59 -1.82 27.70
C LEU A 18 15.34 -1.74 26.37
N VAL A 19 15.80 -0.55 25.98
CA VAL A 19 16.64 -0.36 24.78
C VAL A 19 18.01 -1.05 24.96
N ARG A 20 18.64 -0.97 26.14
CA ARG A 20 19.89 -1.71 26.43
C ARG A 20 19.72 -3.24 26.33
N LEU A 21 18.58 -3.78 26.77
CA LEU A 21 18.33 -5.23 26.75
C LEU A 21 17.91 -5.74 25.37
N CYS A 22 17.16 -4.97 24.59
CA CYS A 22 16.75 -5.36 23.24
C CYS A 22 17.84 -5.13 22.18
N TRP A 23 18.70 -4.11 22.33
CA TRP A 23 19.68 -3.74 21.30
C TRP A 23 20.94 -4.62 21.28
N CYS A 24 21.32 -5.22 22.41
CA CYS A 24 22.38 -6.25 22.46
C CYS A 24 22.06 -7.48 21.59
N ARG A 25 20.77 -7.70 21.27
CA ARG A 25 20.31 -8.76 20.37
C ARG A 25 20.32 -8.34 18.89
N PHE A 26 20.27 -7.03 18.61
CA PHE A 26 20.17 -6.46 17.26
C PHE A 26 21.53 -6.30 16.55
N ILE A 27 22.63 -6.15 17.30
CA ILE A 27 23.97 -5.88 16.72
C ILE A 27 24.79 -7.14 16.43
N ARG A 28 24.40 -8.31 16.95
CA ARG A 28 25.16 -9.56 16.72
C ARG A 28 24.94 -10.18 15.33
N VAL A 29 24.28 -9.44 14.47
CA VAL A 29 23.47 -9.88 13.35
C VAL A 29 23.44 -8.69 12.39
N THR A 30 23.64 -8.91 11.10
CA THR A 30 23.75 -7.89 10.03
C THR A 30 25.16 -7.35 9.76
N SER A 31 26.00 -8.21 9.17
CA SER A 31 26.68 -7.80 7.94
C SER A 31 25.66 -7.89 6.81
N ASP A 32 25.23 -6.76 6.23
CA ASP A 32 24.99 -6.57 4.79
C ASP A 32 24.04 -5.40 4.46
N GLN A 33 24.59 -4.48 3.65
CA GLN A 33 24.05 -3.58 2.61
C GLN A 33 22.66 -2.91 2.67
N ALA A 34 21.75 -3.22 3.60
CA ALA A 34 20.46 -2.50 3.73
C ALA A 34 20.58 -1.11 4.38
N LEU A 35 21.80 -0.71 4.73
CA LEU A 35 22.05 0.41 5.62
C LEU A 35 22.84 1.56 4.99
N GLU A 36 23.18 1.57 3.70
CA GLU A 36 24.03 2.64 3.14
C GLU A 36 23.47 4.07 3.27
N HIS A 37 22.17 4.26 3.53
CA HIS A 37 21.59 5.56 3.89
C HIS A 37 21.34 5.78 5.39
N ILE A 38 21.18 4.71 6.17
CA ILE A 38 20.90 4.78 7.62
C ILE A 38 22.19 4.76 8.44
N ILE A 39 23.21 4.01 7.99
CA ILE A 39 24.55 3.94 8.60
C ILE A 39 25.19 5.33 8.66
N PRO A 40 25.20 6.18 7.62
CA PRO A 40 25.82 7.50 7.73
C PRO A 40 25.14 8.38 8.79
N GLU A 41 23.80 8.34 8.85
CA GLU A 41 23.00 9.14 9.78
C GLU A 41 23.15 8.64 11.22
N ARG A 42 23.19 7.31 11.43
CA ARG A 42 23.42 6.71 12.76
C ARG A 42 24.88 6.75 13.20
N LEU A 43 25.84 6.63 12.29
CA LEU A 43 27.26 6.84 12.58
C LEU A 43 27.55 8.28 12.96
N ALA A 44 26.77 9.26 12.47
CA ALA A 44 26.86 10.65 12.92
C ALA A 44 26.48 10.83 14.41
N LEU A 45 25.74 9.88 14.99
CA LEU A 45 25.44 9.84 16.43
C LEU A 45 26.58 9.23 17.28
N VAL A 46 27.60 8.63 16.65
CA VAL A 46 28.76 8.08 17.35
C VAL A 46 29.69 9.22 17.77
N ARG A 47 29.48 9.72 18.98
CA ARG A 47 30.34 10.69 19.68
C ARG A 47 31.45 10.01 20.46
N ASN A 48 31.24 8.78 20.92
CA ASN A 48 32.26 7.96 21.57
C ASN A 48 32.58 6.71 20.74
N ARG A 49 33.77 6.68 20.14
CA ARG A 49 34.25 5.56 19.32
C ARG A 49 34.69 4.33 20.13
N ALA A 50 34.90 4.47 21.45
CA ALA A 50 35.23 3.34 22.30
C ALA A 50 34.00 2.47 22.64
N TYR A 51 32.80 3.05 22.54
CA TYR A 51 31.51 2.38 22.77
C TYR A 51 30.47 2.87 21.74
N PRO A 52 30.65 2.52 20.46
CA PRO A 52 29.85 3.08 19.37
C PRO A 52 28.36 2.75 19.52
N GLU A 53 28.02 1.56 20.01
CA GLU A 53 26.63 1.11 20.21
C GLU A 53 25.93 1.92 21.29
N GLY A 54 26.60 2.16 22.41
CA GLY A 54 26.10 3.00 23.50
C GLY A 54 25.92 4.45 23.05
N SER A 55 26.86 4.97 22.25
CA SER A 55 26.79 6.32 21.71
C SER A 55 25.65 6.51 20.71
N ILE A 56 25.35 5.49 19.89
CA ILE A 56 24.20 5.51 18.97
C ILE A 56 22.89 5.49 19.75
N ALA A 57 22.77 4.62 20.75
CA ALA A 57 21.56 4.52 21.56
C ALA A 57 21.28 5.85 22.30
N GLU A 58 22.31 6.46 22.89
CA GLU A 58 22.19 7.77 23.55
C GLU A 58 21.80 8.88 22.57
N GLY A 59 22.45 8.93 21.41
CA GLY A 59 22.12 9.91 20.36
C GLY A 59 20.70 9.76 19.84
N TYR A 60 20.22 8.53 19.66
CA TYR A 60 18.85 8.24 19.24
C TYR A 60 17.83 8.71 20.29
N ILE A 61 18.06 8.43 21.57
CA ILE A 61 17.18 8.88 22.66
C ILE A 61 17.13 10.42 22.72
N ALA A 62 18.28 11.09 22.56
CA ALA A 62 18.34 12.54 22.54
C ALA A 62 17.56 13.12 21.34
N GLU A 63 17.65 12.50 20.16
CA GLU A 63 16.91 12.91 18.97
C GLU A 63 15.39 12.73 19.13
N GLU A 64 14.94 11.62 19.70
CA GLU A 64 13.52 11.38 20.01
C GLU A 64 12.99 12.39 21.05
N CYS A 65 13.75 12.68 22.10
CA CYS A 65 13.37 13.68 23.10
C CYS A 65 13.26 15.10 22.51
N LEU A 66 14.23 15.49 21.67
CA LEU A 66 14.21 16.78 20.98
C LEU A 66 13.06 16.86 19.97
N THR A 67 12.78 15.75 19.28
CA THR A 67 11.62 15.61 18.37
C THR A 67 10.31 15.82 19.13
N TYR A 68 10.15 15.17 20.28
CA TYR A 68 8.97 15.35 21.13
C TYR A 68 8.83 16.80 21.62
N CYS A 69 9.89 17.39 22.16
CA CYS A 69 9.89 18.77 22.65
C CYS A 69 9.62 19.79 21.53
N SER A 70 10.09 19.53 20.31
CA SER A 70 9.93 20.43 19.15
C SER A 70 8.46 20.66 18.75
N ARG A 71 7.54 19.76 19.14
CA ARG A 71 6.09 19.90 18.90
C ARG A 71 5.44 20.96 19.79
N PHE A 72 6.08 21.33 20.90
CA PHE A 72 5.55 22.25 21.90
C PHE A 72 6.26 23.62 21.89
N LEU A 73 7.23 23.81 20.98
CA LEU A 73 7.96 25.07 20.81
C LEU A 73 7.38 25.86 19.61
N GLU A 74 7.16 27.16 19.79
CA GLU A 74 6.68 28.03 18.71
C GLU A 74 7.79 28.31 17.68
N GLY A 75 7.55 27.93 16.42
CA GLY A 75 8.47 28.09 15.29
C GLY A 75 8.32 27.00 14.22
N SER A 76 8.87 27.21 13.01
CA SER A 76 8.85 26.20 11.93
C SER A 76 9.97 25.16 12.14
N THR A 77 9.68 24.09 12.86
CA THR A 77 10.55 22.92 13.01
C THR A 77 10.29 21.92 11.87
N ARG A 78 11.08 20.85 11.75
CA ARG A 78 10.83 19.76 10.79
C ARG A 78 9.40 19.20 10.90
N PHE A 79 8.78 19.30 12.07
CA PHE A 79 7.47 18.72 12.42
C PHE A 79 6.31 19.73 12.42
N THR A 80 6.59 21.04 12.40
CA THR A 80 5.57 22.10 12.24
C THR A 80 5.54 22.70 10.84
N ARG A 81 6.39 22.23 9.91
CA ARG A 81 6.29 22.58 8.48
C ARG A 81 5.05 21.93 7.85
N ALA A 82 4.52 22.59 6.82
CA ALA A 82 3.47 22.01 5.99
C ALA A 82 3.88 20.59 5.52
N PRO A 83 2.96 19.61 5.54
CA PRO A 83 3.27 18.23 5.22
C PRO A 83 3.87 18.14 3.82
N ARG A 84 4.87 17.25 3.67
CA ARG A 84 5.60 17.12 2.40
C ARG A 84 4.74 16.56 1.27
N ASN A 85 3.63 15.93 1.65
CA ASN A 85 2.64 15.30 0.81
C ASN A 85 1.27 15.83 1.29
N PRO A 86 0.69 16.84 0.62
CA PRO A 86 -0.58 17.42 1.04
C PRO A 86 -1.73 16.42 0.86
N GLU A 87 -2.72 16.51 1.73
CA GLU A 87 -3.98 15.78 1.59
C GLU A 87 -4.82 16.39 0.45
N PRO A 88 -5.65 15.58 -0.24
CA PRO A 88 -6.50 16.07 -1.33
C PRO A 88 -7.46 17.16 -0.86
N SER A 89 -7.76 18.11 -1.74
CA SER A 89 -8.82 19.09 -1.51
C SER A 89 -10.19 18.39 -1.39
N ASP A 90 -11.00 18.78 -0.41
CA ASP A 90 -12.32 18.19 -0.14
C ASP A 90 -13.27 18.22 -1.36
N ASN A 91 -13.13 19.23 -2.24
CA ASN A 91 -13.99 19.45 -3.41
C ASN A 91 -13.91 18.35 -4.49
N ILE A 92 -12.97 17.40 -4.37
CA ILE A 92 -12.71 16.36 -5.38
C ILE A 92 -13.28 14.99 -4.94
N LYS A 93 -13.66 14.83 -3.66
CA LYS A 93 -14.10 13.56 -3.08
C LYS A 93 -15.38 13.01 -3.73
N ASP A 94 -16.29 13.87 -4.16
CA ASP A 94 -17.54 13.46 -4.82
C ASP A 94 -17.34 12.93 -6.25
N ILE A 95 -16.19 13.24 -6.86
CA ILE A 95 -15.86 12.83 -8.24
C ILE A 95 -15.14 11.48 -8.25
N TYR A 96 -14.26 11.23 -7.29
CA TYR A 96 -13.43 10.01 -7.28
C TYR A 96 -14.07 8.95 -6.39
N MET A 97 -14.29 7.75 -6.94
CA MET A 97 -14.77 6.62 -6.17
C MET A 97 -13.63 5.96 -5.38
N PHE A 98 -14.00 5.17 -4.36
CA PHE A 98 -13.10 4.28 -3.61
C PHE A 98 -11.93 4.99 -2.90
N GLU A 99 -12.16 6.24 -2.48
CA GLU A 99 -11.16 7.06 -1.79
C GLU A 99 -9.86 7.23 -2.60
N THR A 100 -9.98 7.20 -3.93
CA THR A 100 -8.82 7.29 -4.84
C THR A 100 -8.42 8.74 -5.17
N ALA A 101 -9.17 9.73 -4.70
CA ALA A 101 -8.88 11.15 -4.89
C ALA A 101 -7.52 11.49 -4.28
N SER A 102 -6.59 12.03 -5.06
CA SER A 102 -5.41 12.67 -4.52
C SER A 102 -4.66 13.51 -5.57
N GLU A 103 -3.44 13.94 -5.24
CA GLU A 103 -2.64 14.79 -6.10
C GLU A 103 -1.70 13.99 -7.02
N PRO A 104 -1.88 14.05 -8.35
CA PRO A 104 -0.92 13.49 -9.29
C PRO A 104 0.37 14.31 -9.34
N ILE A 105 1.48 13.63 -9.62
CA ILE A 105 2.81 14.26 -9.72
C ILE A 105 3.28 14.26 -11.17
N GLY A 106 3.55 15.45 -11.68
CA GLY A 106 4.07 15.67 -13.03
C GLY A 106 2.95 15.79 -14.07
N LYS A 107 3.33 15.65 -15.35
CA LYS A 107 2.39 15.84 -16.46
C LYS A 107 1.43 14.66 -16.58
N ALA A 108 0.13 14.96 -16.63
CA ALA A 108 -0.91 14.01 -17.02
C ALA A 108 -0.74 13.64 -18.49
N ILE A 109 -0.75 12.34 -18.79
CA ILE A 109 -0.63 11.82 -20.16
C ILE A 109 -1.97 11.19 -20.54
N THR A 110 -2.70 11.84 -21.44
CA THR A 110 -3.96 11.30 -21.97
C THR A 110 -3.67 10.29 -23.08
N ILE A 111 -4.13 9.06 -22.91
CA ILE A 111 -4.02 7.99 -23.90
C ILE A 111 -5.40 7.79 -24.52
N GLY A 112 -5.59 8.28 -25.76
CA GLY A 112 -6.89 8.22 -26.45
C GLY A 112 -7.33 6.80 -26.85
N ARG A 113 -6.38 5.87 -26.99
CA ARG A 113 -6.65 4.45 -27.26
C ARG A 113 -5.81 3.59 -26.32
N PHE A 114 -6.32 3.41 -25.11
CA PHE A 114 -5.70 2.50 -24.15
C PHE A 114 -5.83 1.05 -24.61
N ASP A 115 -4.93 0.19 -24.14
CA ASP A 115 -5.01 -1.24 -24.45
C ASP A 115 -6.33 -1.81 -23.92
N ASN A 116 -7.07 -2.49 -24.80
CA ASN A 116 -8.42 -2.96 -24.48
C ASN A 116 -8.40 -4.05 -23.42
N GLN A 117 -7.37 -4.90 -23.42
CA GLN A 117 -7.24 -5.95 -22.42
C GLN A 117 -6.94 -5.37 -21.04
N LEU A 118 -6.04 -4.39 -20.97
CA LEU A 118 -5.75 -3.66 -19.73
C LEU A 118 -6.98 -2.91 -19.23
N LEU A 119 -7.76 -2.30 -20.12
CA LEU A 119 -9.00 -1.61 -19.74
C LEU A 119 -10.01 -2.59 -19.13
N VAL A 120 -10.15 -3.79 -19.71
CA VAL A 120 -11.05 -4.83 -19.17
C VAL A 120 -10.55 -5.36 -17.83
N GLN A 121 -9.24 -5.63 -17.68
CA GLN A 121 -8.65 -6.01 -16.38
C GLN A 121 -8.92 -4.95 -15.30
N ALA A 122 -8.65 -3.68 -15.62
CA ALA A 122 -8.85 -2.56 -14.71
C ALA A 122 -10.33 -2.42 -14.32
N HIS A 123 -11.24 -2.48 -15.29
CA HIS A 123 -12.67 -2.41 -15.04
C HIS A 123 -13.19 -3.57 -14.18
N ARG A 124 -12.70 -4.79 -14.41
CA ARG A 124 -13.06 -5.96 -13.60
C ARG A 124 -12.64 -5.78 -12.14
N TYR A 125 -11.44 -5.24 -11.92
CA TYR A 125 -10.97 -4.95 -10.58
C TYR A 125 -11.92 -3.98 -9.85
N VAL A 126 -12.33 -2.91 -10.54
CA VAL A 126 -13.32 -1.94 -10.03
C VAL A 126 -14.64 -2.62 -9.65
N LEU A 127 -15.20 -3.44 -10.55
CA LEU A 127 -16.48 -4.09 -10.30
C LEU A 127 -16.41 -5.13 -9.17
N ARG A 128 -15.28 -5.83 -9.01
CA ARG A 128 -15.08 -6.85 -7.97
C ARG A 128 -15.04 -6.23 -6.58
N HIS A 129 -14.34 -5.09 -6.44
CA HIS A 129 -14.11 -4.43 -5.15
C HIS A 129 -15.07 -3.25 -4.89
N CYS A 130 -16.19 -3.19 -5.61
CA CYS A 130 -17.25 -2.21 -5.36
C CYS A 130 -18.30 -2.84 -4.45
N ASP A 131 -18.37 -2.40 -3.20
CA ASP A 131 -19.29 -2.96 -2.19
C ASP A 131 -20.76 -2.77 -2.60
N GLU A 132 -21.09 -1.66 -3.24
CA GLU A 132 -22.46 -1.38 -3.70
C GLU A 132 -22.96 -2.35 -4.78
N LEU A 133 -22.05 -3.11 -5.42
CA LEU A 133 -22.39 -4.13 -6.41
C LEU A 133 -22.51 -5.55 -5.82
N GLU A 134 -22.41 -5.71 -4.50
CA GLU A 134 -22.44 -7.03 -3.86
C GLU A 134 -23.76 -7.77 -4.10
N ASP A 135 -24.89 -7.08 -3.99
CA ASP A 135 -26.20 -7.69 -4.24
C ASP A 135 -26.39 -8.05 -5.72
N PHE A 136 -25.88 -7.23 -6.63
CA PHE A 136 -25.84 -7.54 -8.07
C PHE A 136 -24.97 -8.76 -8.36
N ARG A 137 -23.81 -8.90 -7.69
CA ARG A 137 -22.94 -10.08 -7.82
C ARG A 137 -23.66 -11.35 -7.35
N LYS A 138 -24.36 -11.30 -6.22
CA LYS A 138 -25.16 -12.43 -5.72
C LYS A 138 -26.26 -12.82 -6.68
N GLU A 139 -27.03 -11.84 -7.17
CA GLU A 139 -28.11 -12.07 -8.14
C GLU A 139 -27.58 -12.70 -9.44
N PHE A 140 -26.47 -12.18 -9.98
CA PHE A 140 -25.79 -12.75 -11.14
C PHE A 140 -25.41 -14.22 -10.92
N LEU A 141 -24.78 -14.53 -9.78
CA LEU A 141 -24.37 -15.89 -9.47
C LEU A 141 -25.56 -16.84 -9.34
N ASP A 142 -26.67 -16.38 -8.76
CA ASP A 142 -27.90 -17.18 -8.66
C ASP A 142 -28.55 -17.42 -10.02
N GLU A 143 -28.55 -16.43 -10.92
CA GLU A 143 -29.01 -16.60 -12.30
C GLU A 143 -28.14 -17.61 -13.07
N GLU A 144 -26.82 -17.55 -12.93
CA GLU A 144 -25.92 -18.51 -13.59
C GLU A 144 -26.02 -19.91 -12.99
N LYS A 145 -26.17 -20.05 -11.67
CA LYS A 145 -26.41 -21.34 -11.01
C LYS A 145 -27.69 -22.02 -11.50
N ARG A 146 -28.76 -21.25 -11.77
CA ARG A 146 -30.01 -21.81 -12.33
C ARG A 146 -29.84 -22.39 -13.74
N LYS A 147 -28.85 -21.92 -14.51
CA LYS A 147 -28.55 -22.45 -15.85
C LYS A 147 -27.74 -23.74 -15.80
N LEU A 148 -27.09 -24.04 -14.68
CA LEU A 148 -26.26 -25.21 -14.50
C LEU A 148 -27.09 -26.44 -14.04
N PRO A 149 -26.63 -27.67 -14.38
CA PRO A 149 -27.24 -28.88 -13.82
C PRO A 149 -27.19 -28.85 -12.29
N HIS A 150 -28.27 -29.30 -11.63
CA HIS A 150 -28.43 -29.27 -10.15
C HIS A 150 -27.35 -30.03 -9.37
N THR A 151 -26.52 -30.83 -10.02
CA THR A 151 -25.40 -31.57 -9.40
C THR A 151 -24.07 -30.81 -9.43
N THR A 152 -24.02 -29.60 -10.00
CA THR A 152 -22.79 -28.84 -10.18
C THR A 152 -22.46 -28.05 -8.91
N ASN A 153 -21.51 -28.54 -8.12
CA ASN A 153 -20.92 -27.76 -7.04
C ASN A 153 -19.82 -26.86 -7.60
N LEU A 154 -20.02 -25.53 -7.54
CA LEU A 154 -19.02 -24.56 -7.96
C LEU A 154 -17.99 -24.36 -6.84
N THR A 155 -16.70 -24.43 -7.20
CA THR A 155 -15.62 -24.01 -6.30
C THR A 155 -15.51 -22.48 -6.26
N GLN A 156 -14.81 -21.91 -5.27
CA GLN A 156 -14.56 -20.46 -5.24
C GLN A 156 -13.85 -19.99 -6.52
N SER A 157 -12.87 -20.77 -7.01
CA SER A 157 -12.17 -20.48 -8.26
C SER A 157 -13.11 -20.44 -9.48
N ASP A 158 -14.12 -21.31 -9.52
CA ASP A 158 -15.13 -21.28 -10.58
C ASP A 158 -16.01 -20.03 -10.51
N VAL A 159 -16.40 -19.63 -9.29
CA VAL A 159 -17.17 -18.41 -9.04
C VAL A 159 -16.36 -17.18 -9.49
N ASP A 160 -15.11 -17.07 -9.07
CA ASP A 160 -14.23 -15.94 -9.43
C ASP A 160 -14.05 -15.87 -10.95
N ARG A 161 -13.84 -17.01 -11.61
CA ARG A 161 -13.73 -17.10 -13.07
C ARG A 161 -15.02 -16.66 -13.77
N LEU A 162 -16.17 -17.01 -13.23
CA LEU A 162 -17.47 -16.65 -13.79
C LEU A 162 -17.73 -15.14 -13.68
N ILE A 163 -17.47 -14.56 -12.50
CA ILE A 163 -17.55 -13.11 -12.26
C ILE A 163 -16.63 -12.39 -13.25
N ASN A 164 -15.36 -12.81 -13.32
CA ASN A 164 -14.38 -12.20 -14.20
C ASN A 164 -14.79 -12.25 -15.66
N ARG A 165 -15.41 -13.35 -16.10
CA ARG A 165 -15.76 -13.53 -17.51
C ARG A 165 -16.97 -12.70 -17.92
N SER A 166 -18.03 -12.69 -17.11
CA SER A 166 -19.37 -12.33 -17.60
C SER A 166 -20.09 -11.27 -16.78
N PHE A 167 -19.64 -10.95 -15.55
CA PHE A 167 -20.39 -10.04 -14.67
C PHE A 167 -20.54 -8.63 -15.27
N ALA A 168 -19.48 -8.08 -15.88
CA ALA A 168 -19.52 -6.75 -16.46
C ALA A 168 -20.58 -6.61 -17.58
N ASP A 169 -20.65 -7.60 -18.47
CA ASP A 169 -21.63 -7.63 -19.56
C ASP A 169 -23.04 -7.90 -19.02
N TRP A 170 -23.18 -8.78 -18.02
CA TRP A 170 -24.46 -9.02 -17.36
C TRP A 170 -24.98 -7.76 -16.66
N LEU A 171 -24.14 -7.03 -15.94
CA LEU A 171 -24.51 -5.81 -15.22
C LEU A 171 -24.99 -4.73 -16.20
N GLU A 172 -24.28 -4.55 -17.32
CA GLU A 172 -24.70 -3.64 -18.41
C GLU A 172 -26.11 -3.98 -18.91
N GLN A 173 -26.37 -5.25 -19.20
CA GLN A 173 -27.69 -5.70 -19.68
C GLN A 173 -28.78 -5.56 -18.61
N LYS A 174 -28.48 -5.90 -17.36
CA LYS A 174 -29.42 -5.79 -16.23
C LYS A 174 -29.90 -4.35 -16.03
N VAL A 175 -28.97 -3.41 -16.05
CA VAL A 175 -29.26 -1.98 -15.91
C VAL A 175 -30.08 -1.45 -17.10
N LEU A 176 -29.80 -1.92 -18.32
CA LEU A 176 -30.58 -1.56 -19.51
C LEU A 176 -32.02 -2.10 -19.46
N GLN A 177 -32.22 -3.33 -18.99
CA GLN A 177 -33.54 -3.98 -18.91
C GLN A 177 -34.47 -3.34 -17.88
N ASN A 178 -33.93 -2.91 -16.73
CA ASN A 178 -34.72 -2.24 -15.69
C ASN A 178 -35.10 -0.78 -16.05
N GLY A 179 -34.75 -0.31 -17.26
CA GLY A 179 -34.97 1.07 -17.68
C GLY A 179 -34.20 2.10 -16.84
N GLY A 180 -33.25 1.66 -16.01
CA GLY A 180 -32.56 2.47 -15.02
C GLY A 180 -33.44 3.04 -13.90
N VAL A 181 -34.70 2.60 -13.79
CA VAL A 181 -35.61 3.03 -12.72
C VAL A 181 -35.14 2.37 -11.43
N ASP A 182 -34.96 3.15 -10.37
CA ASP A 182 -34.49 2.73 -9.04
C ASP A 182 -33.01 2.28 -8.94
N ILE A 183 -32.18 2.56 -9.96
CA ILE A 183 -30.73 2.33 -9.90
C ILE A 183 -29.97 3.65 -9.75
N ASP A 184 -29.10 3.72 -8.76
CA ASP A 184 -28.29 4.91 -8.49
C ASP A 184 -27.35 5.26 -9.66
N GLU A 185 -26.95 6.53 -9.76
CA GLU A 185 -26.12 7.02 -10.86
C GLU A 185 -24.72 6.39 -10.90
N LYS A 186 -24.15 6.01 -9.75
CA LYS A 186 -22.83 5.39 -9.65
C LYS A 186 -22.87 4.00 -10.28
N THR A 187 -23.85 3.18 -9.91
CA THR A 187 -24.08 1.86 -10.52
C THR A 187 -24.34 1.97 -12.02
N ARG A 188 -25.16 2.92 -12.46
CA ARG A 188 -25.38 3.16 -13.90
C ARG A 188 -24.10 3.57 -14.65
N ALA A 189 -23.22 4.34 -14.02
CA ALA A 189 -21.93 4.72 -14.60
C ALA A 189 -20.97 3.53 -14.69
N LEU A 190 -20.91 2.67 -13.66
CA LEU A 190 -20.08 1.45 -13.65
C LEU A 190 -20.54 0.44 -14.70
N ALA A 191 -21.86 0.21 -14.80
CA ALA A 191 -22.45 -0.68 -15.80
C ALA A 191 -22.18 -0.24 -17.24
N ALA A 192 -22.08 1.07 -17.47
CA ALA A 192 -21.77 1.65 -18.79
C ALA A 192 -20.30 1.51 -19.22
N LYS A 193 -19.45 0.87 -18.40
CA LYS A 193 -18.00 0.66 -18.63
C LYS A 193 -17.18 1.96 -18.63
N PRO A 194 -15.86 1.91 -18.40
CA PRO A 194 -15.04 3.12 -18.43
C PRO A 194 -14.85 3.65 -19.85
N ASN A 195 -14.56 4.95 -19.96
CA ASN A 195 -14.12 5.55 -21.20
C ASN A 195 -12.84 4.86 -21.71
N LYS A 196 -12.73 4.68 -23.03
CA LYS A 196 -11.54 4.13 -23.70
C LYS A 196 -10.33 5.06 -23.66
N THR A 197 -10.58 6.34 -23.41
CA THR A 197 -9.55 7.32 -23.11
C THR A 197 -9.23 7.29 -21.63
N VAL A 198 -7.97 7.04 -21.28
CA VAL A 198 -7.48 7.03 -19.90
C VAL A 198 -6.43 8.11 -19.70
N VAL A 199 -6.24 8.53 -18.45
CA VAL A 199 -5.16 9.45 -18.07
C VAL A 199 -4.14 8.66 -17.25
N CYS A 200 -2.87 8.74 -17.64
CA CYS A 200 -1.78 8.12 -16.89
C CYS A 200 -0.92 9.17 -16.18
N TYR A 201 -0.38 8.77 -15.04
CA TYR A 201 0.51 9.59 -14.22
C TYR A 201 1.83 8.86 -13.96
N SER A 202 2.91 9.63 -13.81
CA SER A 202 4.23 9.07 -13.49
C SER A 202 4.51 9.02 -11.99
N GLY A 203 3.71 9.73 -11.19
CA GLY A 203 3.74 9.67 -9.75
C GLY A 203 2.40 10.15 -9.18
N TYR A 204 2.13 9.78 -7.94
CA TYR A 204 0.87 10.06 -7.28
C TYR A 204 1.13 10.14 -5.78
N ILE A 205 0.55 11.15 -5.13
CA ILE A 205 0.56 11.27 -3.67
C ILE A 205 -0.73 10.65 -3.17
N MET A 206 -0.73 9.91 -2.06
CA MET A 206 -1.97 9.44 -1.42
C MET A 206 -1.71 9.08 0.05
N ASN A 207 -2.59 9.48 0.97
CA ASN A 207 -2.51 9.14 2.39
C ASN A 207 -1.11 9.40 3.00
N GLY A 208 -0.52 10.54 2.67
CA GLY A 208 0.85 10.89 3.10
C GLY A 208 1.98 10.09 2.42
N PHE A 209 1.69 9.12 1.55
CA PHE A 209 2.67 8.40 0.74
C PHE A 209 2.91 9.07 -0.61
N ARG A 210 4.12 8.91 -1.14
CA ARG A 210 4.52 9.40 -2.45
C ARG A 210 4.91 8.24 -3.34
N PHE A 211 4.04 7.87 -4.26
CA PHE A 211 4.27 6.79 -5.21
C PHE A 211 4.88 7.32 -6.51
N HIS A 212 5.84 6.57 -7.05
CA HIS A 212 6.39 6.82 -8.38
C HIS A 212 6.35 5.52 -9.19
N THR A 213 6.08 5.63 -10.50
CA THR A 213 6.28 4.49 -11.39
C THR A 213 7.75 4.11 -11.42
N MET A 214 8.06 2.83 -11.64
CA MET A 214 9.43 2.34 -11.81
C MET A 214 10.20 3.16 -12.85
N MET A 215 9.53 3.58 -13.93
CA MET A 215 10.13 4.43 -14.97
C MET A 215 10.53 5.81 -14.43
N ARG A 216 9.70 6.45 -13.61
CA ARG A 216 10.01 7.75 -13.00
C ARG A 216 11.08 7.65 -11.93
N GLU A 217 11.10 6.53 -11.21
CA GLU A 217 12.10 6.21 -10.20
C GLU A 217 13.48 5.94 -10.82
N ALA A 218 13.55 5.42 -12.05
CA ALA A 218 14.81 5.11 -12.72
C ALA A 218 15.76 6.32 -12.71
N GLY A 219 16.97 6.10 -12.20
CA GLY A 219 18.01 7.14 -12.09
C GLY A 219 17.87 8.08 -10.89
N ARG A 220 16.89 7.88 -9.99
CA ARG A 220 16.80 8.61 -8.72
C ARG A 220 17.48 7.84 -7.60
N SER A 221 17.98 8.57 -6.60
CA SER A 221 18.51 7.99 -5.36
C SER A 221 17.43 7.47 -4.41
N THR A 222 16.18 7.91 -4.58
CA THR A 222 15.05 7.53 -3.71
C THR A 222 14.16 6.50 -4.39
N GLN A 223 13.76 5.45 -3.66
CA GLN A 223 12.83 4.43 -4.13
C GLN A 223 11.42 4.69 -3.56
N ASN A 224 10.45 4.82 -4.46
CA ASN A 224 9.05 5.14 -4.20
C ASN A 224 8.07 4.26 -4.99
N SER A 225 8.57 3.24 -5.70
CA SER A 225 7.77 2.34 -6.54
C SER A 225 7.31 1.08 -5.82
N GLY A 226 7.86 0.75 -4.64
CA GLY A 226 7.45 -0.43 -3.90
C GLY A 226 6.09 -0.26 -3.24
N VAL A 227 5.24 -1.27 -3.41
CA VAL A 227 3.89 -1.32 -2.84
C VAL A 227 3.63 -2.63 -2.11
N VAL A 228 2.80 -2.57 -1.09
CA VAL A 228 2.18 -3.74 -0.46
C VAL A 228 0.68 -3.56 -0.42
N ASN A 229 -0.06 -4.58 -0.83
CA ASN A 229 -1.49 -4.70 -0.59
C ASN A 229 -1.71 -5.75 0.50
N ILE A 230 -2.45 -5.38 1.55
CA ILE A 230 -2.81 -6.27 2.65
C ILE A 230 -4.20 -6.80 2.31
N ALA A 231 -4.30 -8.07 1.96
CA ALA A 231 -5.57 -8.69 1.65
C ALA A 231 -6.35 -9.05 2.93
N ASP A 232 -7.65 -9.25 2.79
CA ASP A 232 -8.56 -9.56 3.90
C ASP A 232 -8.24 -10.90 4.58
N ASP A 233 -7.58 -11.81 3.86
CA ASP A 233 -7.08 -13.09 4.38
C ASP A 233 -5.78 -12.93 5.21
N GLY A 234 -5.27 -11.71 5.34
CA GLY A 234 -4.04 -11.37 6.06
C GLY A 234 -2.76 -11.58 5.24
N VAL A 235 -2.85 -11.97 3.97
CA VAL A 235 -1.69 -12.12 3.08
C VAL A 235 -1.24 -10.75 2.59
N ASN A 236 0.06 -10.48 2.73
CA ASN A 236 0.68 -9.28 2.18
C ASN A 236 1.19 -9.57 0.76
N TYR A 237 0.55 -8.98 -0.25
CA TYR A 237 0.99 -9.03 -1.64
C TYR A 237 1.99 -7.90 -1.88
N TYR A 238 3.19 -8.25 -2.32
CA TYR A 238 4.28 -7.31 -2.56
C TYR A 238 4.47 -7.10 -4.06
N GLY A 239 4.66 -5.85 -4.47
CA GLY A 239 4.88 -5.54 -5.88
C GLY A 239 5.57 -4.22 -6.13
N ARG A 240 5.81 -3.93 -7.41
CA ARG A 240 6.35 -2.64 -7.85
C ARG A 240 5.40 -1.94 -8.81
N LEU A 241 5.24 -0.65 -8.61
CA LEU A 241 4.34 0.21 -9.36
C LEU A 241 4.87 0.45 -10.77
N SER A 242 4.20 -0.15 -11.75
CA SER A 242 4.53 -0.05 -13.16
C SER A 242 3.87 1.18 -13.80
N ASP A 243 2.60 1.41 -13.52
CA ASP A 243 1.84 2.53 -14.09
C ASP A 243 0.73 3.00 -13.14
N ILE A 244 0.26 4.23 -13.33
CA ILE A 244 -0.83 4.84 -12.55
C ILE A 244 -1.88 5.31 -13.54
N VAL A 245 -3.08 4.73 -13.48
CA VAL A 245 -4.13 4.93 -14.48
C VAL A 245 -5.38 5.48 -13.83
N GLU A 246 -5.88 6.60 -14.35
CA GLU A 246 -7.17 7.18 -14.01
C GLU A 246 -8.20 6.79 -15.08
N LEU A 247 -9.20 6.02 -14.65
CA LEU A 247 -10.37 5.67 -15.42
C LEU A 247 -11.47 6.71 -15.22
N SER A 248 -12.22 7.00 -16.29
CA SER A 248 -13.40 7.88 -16.24
C SER A 248 -14.67 7.08 -16.51
N TYR A 249 -15.61 7.18 -15.57
CA TYR A 249 -16.95 6.61 -15.63
C TYR A 249 -17.97 7.76 -15.64
N ARG A 250 -18.22 8.33 -16.82
CA ARG A 250 -19.02 9.56 -16.98
C ARG A 250 -18.46 10.70 -16.12
N LYS A 251 -19.19 11.11 -15.07
CA LYS A 251 -18.76 12.15 -14.12
C LYS A 251 -17.84 11.66 -13.03
N TYR A 252 -17.70 10.34 -12.87
CA TYR A 252 -16.90 9.73 -11.82
C TYR A 252 -15.53 9.32 -12.33
N LYS A 253 -14.57 9.21 -11.41
CA LYS A 253 -13.20 8.81 -11.69
C LYS A 253 -12.71 7.76 -10.72
N VAL A 254 -11.76 6.94 -11.15
CA VAL A 254 -11.10 5.93 -10.31
C VAL A 254 -9.62 5.90 -10.66
N VAL A 255 -8.75 5.99 -9.67
CA VAL A 255 -7.30 5.80 -9.86
C VAL A 255 -6.88 4.39 -9.44
N LEU A 256 -6.23 3.70 -10.36
CA LEU A 256 -5.69 2.36 -10.18
C LEU A 256 -4.18 2.37 -10.36
N PHE A 257 -3.51 1.57 -9.54
CA PHE A 257 -2.10 1.28 -9.70
C PHE A 257 -1.95 -0.05 -10.44
N ARG A 258 -1.18 -0.04 -11.52
CA ARG A 258 -0.74 -1.27 -12.19
C ARG A 258 0.58 -1.71 -11.56
N CYS A 259 0.63 -2.93 -11.06
CA CYS A 259 1.77 -3.43 -10.31
C CYS A 259 2.31 -4.74 -10.88
N ASP A 260 3.62 -4.90 -10.77
CA ASP A 260 4.32 -6.16 -10.96
C ASP A 260 4.33 -6.90 -9.61
N TRP A 261 3.37 -7.82 -9.42
CA TRP A 261 3.22 -8.59 -8.17
C TRP A 261 4.15 -9.81 -8.11
N TYR A 262 4.82 -9.99 -6.97
CA TYR A 262 5.75 -11.10 -6.72
C TYR A 262 5.08 -12.28 -6.03
N ASP A 263 5.56 -13.49 -6.32
CA ASP A 263 4.99 -14.74 -5.82
C ASP A 263 5.11 -14.85 -4.29
N VAL A 264 3.96 -14.82 -3.62
CA VAL A 264 3.84 -14.93 -2.16
C VAL A 264 3.34 -16.31 -1.69
N HIS A 265 3.02 -17.19 -2.63
CA HIS A 265 2.44 -18.51 -2.30
C HIS A 265 3.50 -19.61 -2.24
N HIS A 266 4.63 -19.43 -2.94
CA HIS A 266 5.70 -20.42 -2.99
C HIS A 266 6.97 -19.93 -2.30
N LYS A 267 7.67 -20.86 -1.64
CA LYS A 267 9.00 -20.61 -1.01
C LYS A 267 10.07 -20.09 -1.99
N ALA A 268 9.87 -20.29 -3.28
CA ALA A 268 10.75 -19.77 -4.32
C ALA A 268 10.55 -18.27 -4.59
N GLY A 269 9.38 -17.73 -4.23
CA GLY A 269 8.99 -16.33 -4.41
C GLY A 269 9.12 -15.49 -3.14
N ILE A 270 8.81 -16.08 -1.97
CA ILE A 270 8.89 -15.41 -0.67
C ILE A 270 9.56 -16.29 0.38
N LYS A 271 10.38 -15.68 1.25
CA LYS A 271 10.95 -16.34 2.42
C LYS A 271 11.17 -15.36 3.56
N LYS A 272 11.41 -15.88 4.76
CA LYS A 272 11.98 -15.12 5.87
C LYS A 272 13.43 -15.49 6.07
N ASP A 273 14.24 -14.51 6.47
CA ASP A 273 15.63 -14.77 6.89
C ASP A 273 15.70 -15.19 8.36
N GLU A 274 16.94 -15.35 8.85
CA GLU A 274 17.27 -15.66 10.25
C GLU A 274 16.87 -14.56 11.25
N PHE A 275 16.46 -13.38 10.78
CA PHE A 275 16.08 -12.21 11.58
C PHE A 275 14.61 -11.83 11.41
N ASP A 276 13.81 -12.74 10.85
CA ASP A 276 12.38 -12.57 10.55
C ASP A 276 12.06 -11.45 9.54
N PHE A 277 13.05 -10.92 8.81
CA PHE A 277 12.79 -10.03 7.69
C PHE A 277 12.15 -10.82 6.56
N THR A 278 11.19 -10.18 5.88
CA THR A 278 10.54 -10.77 4.70
C THR A 278 11.36 -10.45 3.46
N LEU A 279 11.71 -11.48 2.68
CA LEU A 279 12.42 -11.35 1.42
C LEU A 279 11.53 -11.81 0.27
N VAL A 280 11.51 -11.01 -0.78
CA VAL A 280 10.79 -11.30 -2.03
C VAL A 280 11.74 -11.48 -3.19
N ASN A 281 11.44 -12.42 -4.07
CA ASN A 281 12.24 -12.71 -5.24
C ASN A 281 11.64 -12.02 -6.48
N PHE A 282 12.33 -11.00 -6.97
CA PHE A 282 11.84 -10.21 -8.11
C PHE A 282 11.76 -11.00 -9.42
N SER A 283 12.46 -12.13 -9.50
CA SER A 283 12.42 -13.02 -10.67
C SER A 283 11.17 -13.89 -10.73
N ARG A 284 10.38 -13.94 -9.64
CA ARG A 284 9.17 -14.76 -9.52
C ARG A 284 7.96 -13.85 -9.36
N LYS A 285 7.27 -13.59 -10.47
CA LYS A 285 5.99 -12.87 -10.48
C LYS A 285 4.82 -13.84 -10.29
N ILE A 286 3.75 -13.40 -9.64
CA ILE A 286 2.48 -14.16 -9.57
C ILE A 286 1.96 -14.41 -10.99
N HIS A 287 2.03 -13.38 -11.81
CA HIS A 287 1.63 -13.42 -13.21
C HIS A 287 2.32 -12.32 -14.01
N SER A 288 2.32 -12.41 -15.34
CA SER A 288 2.94 -11.39 -16.19
C SER A 288 2.11 -10.11 -16.34
N GLY A 289 0.82 -10.17 -16.03
CA GLY A 289 -0.14 -9.10 -16.33
C GLY A 289 -0.67 -9.08 -17.77
N ASP A 290 -0.17 -9.96 -18.64
CA ASP A 290 -0.49 -9.96 -20.09
C ASP A 290 -1.64 -10.87 -20.51
N LYS A 291 -2.26 -11.61 -19.58
CA LYS A 291 -3.45 -12.42 -19.86
C LYS A 291 -4.67 -11.81 -19.19
N LEU A 292 -5.82 -11.96 -19.82
CA LEU A 292 -7.06 -11.30 -19.42
C LEU A 292 -7.55 -11.69 -18.00
N ASP A 293 -7.14 -12.87 -17.51
CA ASP A 293 -7.40 -13.41 -16.18
C ASP A 293 -6.37 -13.00 -15.12
N HIS A 294 -5.29 -12.31 -15.50
CA HIS A 294 -4.37 -11.72 -14.53
C HIS A 294 -4.99 -10.48 -13.87
N ASP A 295 -4.64 -10.25 -12.60
CA ASP A 295 -5.12 -9.13 -11.78
C ASP A 295 -3.95 -8.16 -11.45
N PRO A 296 -3.43 -7.38 -12.43
CA PRO A 296 -2.30 -6.49 -12.21
C PRO A 296 -2.68 -5.15 -11.56
N PHE A 297 -3.97 -4.87 -11.40
CA PHE A 297 -4.46 -3.59 -10.88
C PHE A 297 -4.84 -3.67 -9.41
N VAL A 298 -4.73 -2.56 -8.70
CA VAL A 298 -5.18 -2.37 -7.32
C VAL A 298 -5.67 -0.94 -7.14
N PHE A 299 -6.64 -0.69 -6.26
CA PHE A 299 -6.97 0.71 -5.93
C PHE A 299 -5.77 1.35 -5.24
N SER A 300 -5.51 2.61 -5.60
CA SER A 300 -4.43 3.36 -4.97
C SER A 300 -4.61 3.49 -3.45
N SER A 301 -5.86 3.45 -2.95
CA SER A 301 -6.22 3.51 -1.53
C SER A 301 -5.94 2.23 -0.75
N GLN A 302 -5.78 1.09 -1.44
CA GLN A 302 -5.56 -0.22 -0.83
C GLN A 302 -4.08 -0.59 -0.68
N VAL A 303 -3.16 0.31 -1.00
CA VAL A 303 -1.72 0.04 -0.95
C VAL A 303 -0.98 0.93 0.03
N GLU A 304 -0.02 0.33 0.72
CA GLU A 304 1.01 1.04 1.49
C GLU A 304 2.33 1.04 0.70
N GLN A 305 3.20 2.00 1.02
CA GLN A 305 4.54 2.04 0.42
C GLN A 305 5.50 1.10 1.15
N VAL A 306 6.31 0.38 0.36
CA VAL A 306 7.44 -0.40 0.87
C VAL A 306 8.72 -0.02 0.13
N PHE A 307 9.84 -0.26 0.80
CA PHE A 307 11.18 -0.17 0.24
C PHE A 307 11.78 -1.57 0.11
N TYR A 308 12.48 -1.79 -0.99
CA TYR A 308 13.20 -3.03 -1.30
C TYR A 308 14.70 -2.79 -1.26
N ALA A 309 15.41 -3.52 -0.41
CA ALA A 309 16.87 -3.58 -0.39
C ALA A 309 17.33 -4.93 -0.95
N GLU A 310 18.22 -4.95 -1.93
CA GLU A 310 18.76 -6.22 -2.43
C GLU A 310 19.57 -6.94 -1.34
N ASP A 311 19.35 -8.24 -1.20
CA ASP A 311 20.09 -9.09 -0.27
C ASP A 311 21.48 -9.39 -0.83
N ALA A 312 22.51 -9.03 -0.07
CA ALA A 312 23.89 -9.19 -0.50
C ALA A 312 24.34 -10.67 -0.57
N LYS A 313 23.72 -11.56 0.22
CA LYS A 313 24.02 -12.99 0.23
C LYS A 313 23.27 -13.73 -0.89
N ALA A 314 22.11 -13.22 -1.31
CA ALA A 314 21.19 -13.87 -2.22
C ALA A 314 20.71 -12.92 -3.32
N LYS A 315 21.52 -12.78 -4.38
CA LYS A 315 21.18 -11.96 -5.56
C LYS A 315 19.76 -12.23 -6.07
N GLY A 316 19.04 -11.14 -6.39
CA GLY A 316 17.66 -11.17 -6.85
C GLY A 316 16.60 -11.31 -5.74
N TRP A 317 17.00 -11.58 -4.51
CA TRP A 317 16.14 -11.47 -3.33
C TRP A 317 16.25 -10.06 -2.76
N HIS A 318 15.11 -9.54 -2.30
CA HIS A 318 15.03 -8.20 -1.76
C HIS A 318 14.31 -8.22 -0.42
N VAL A 319 14.96 -7.66 0.61
CA VAL A 319 14.38 -7.42 1.91
C VAL A 319 13.32 -6.33 1.78
N VAL A 320 12.12 -6.61 2.28
CA VAL A 320 11.00 -5.68 2.29
C VAL A 320 10.97 -4.91 3.60
N THR A 321 10.98 -3.58 3.51
CA THR A 321 10.81 -2.68 4.65
C THR A 321 9.57 -1.81 4.43
N ARG A 322 8.61 -1.86 5.36
CA ARG A 322 7.44 -0.97 5.29
C ARG A 322 7.86 0.47 5.53
N PHE A 323 7.39 1.38 4.68
CA PHE A 323 7.59 2.79 4.87
C PHE A 323 6.53 3.34 5.83
N LYS A 324 6.94 4.10 6.85
CA LYS A 324 6.02 4.87 7.68
C LYS A 324 6.11 6.34 7.27
N PRO A 325 5.00 7.00 6.89
CA PRO A 325 5.00 8.43 6.61
C PRO A 325 5.59 9.20 7.79
N ARG A 326 6.46 10.18 7.52
CA ARG A 326 7.23 10.90 8.56
C ARG A 326 6.36 11.68 9.56
N ASP A 327 5.09 11.87 9.21
CA ASP A 327 4.15 12.75 9.92
C ASP A 327 3.07 11.96 10.70
N ILE A 328 3.09 10.61 10.65
CA ILE A 328 2.15 9.74 11.38
C ILE A 328 2.90 9.03 12.52
N PHE A 329 2.62 9.43 13.76
CA PHE A 329 3.05 8.70 14.96
C PHE A 329 1.93 7.76 15.40
N ASP A 330 2.17 6.46 15.31
CA ASP A 330 1.36 5.44 15.97
C ASP A 330 1.71 5.45 17.47
N MET A 331 0.80 5.95 18.30
CA MET A 331 0.99 6.05 19.75
C MET A 331 0.76 4.70 20.47
N GLY A 332 0.42 3.63 19.74
CA GLY A 332 0.00 2.36 20.32
C GLY A 332 -1.37 2.47 20.98
N VAL A 333 -2.22 1.47 20.77
CA VAL A 333 -3.45 1.34 21.54
C VAL A 333 -3.08 0.69 22.87
N GLU A 334 -3.35 1.35 23.99
CA GLU A 334 -3.20 0.76 25.33
C GLU A 334 -4.02 -0.53 25.37
N GLN A 335 -3.33 -1.68 25.45
CA GLN A 335 -3.96 -2.93 25.80
C GLN A 335 -4.44 -2.77 27.25
N GLN A 336 -5.74 -2.56 27.44
CA GLN A 336 -6.37 -2.72 28.74
C GLN A 336 -6.12 -4.16 29.19
N SER A 337 -5.19 -4.33 30.12
CA SER A 337 -5.06 -5.57 30.87
C SER A 337 -6.32 -5.74 31.70
N ASN A 338 -7.17 -6.68 31.30
CA ASN A 338 -8.22 -7.19 32.18
C ASN A 338 -7.53 -7.92 33.35
N GLU A 339 -7.31 -7.20 34.44
CA GLU A 339 -7.12 -7.82 35.75
C GLU A 339 -8.49 -8.39 36.18
N THR A 340 -8.66 -9.70 36.03
CA THR A 340 -9.68 -10.44 36.76
C THR A 340 -9.22 -10.61 38.20
N GLU A 341 -10.00 -10.04 39.13
CA GLU A 341 -9.99 -10.35 40.57
C GLU A 341 -10.30 -11.83 40.87
#